data_AF-A0AAD5EI71-F1
#
_entry.id   AF-A0AAD5EI71-F1
#
_cell.length_a   1.000
_cell.length_b   1.000
_cell.length_c   1.000
_cell.angle_alpha   90.00
_cell.angle_beta   90.00
_cell.angle_gamma   90.00
#
_symmetry.space_group_name_H-M   'P 1'
#
loop_
_entity.id
_entity.type
_entity.pdbx_description
1 polymer ?
#
loop_
_entity_poly.entity_id
_entity_poly.type
_entity_poly.pdbx_seq_one_letter_code
_entity_poly.pdbx_strand_id
1 'polypeptide(L)'
;MARKEINHTKELDTELVAELPSYRSIATVETGAFSLQGSATIHTASCGSSSFEVAKECIQITPARTSQTGSAFARNKVSLERHEGIVIDFAFKIANENDGKADGADGLAFVIQSYAENALGSGGCDLGYGGLRKSIAVEFDTYDSSDRCADPSGNHISVHGRLPPHSNSAHHMYSHGHTSNIPPMNSGNWLYARIHLLTKKQAILVSFSDEGNEQTGIGNKYEPVLSIKNIDIQKYLGGDIEAWIGFTASTGGLSQSHQVKLGSVNYLSRD
;
A
#
# COMPACT_ATOMS: atom_id res chain seq x y z
N MET A 1 11.76 -12.41 31.24
CA MET A 1 10.60 -13.07 30.59
C MET A 1 10.94 -13.25 29.13
N ALA A 2 10.93 -14.48 28.62
CA ALA A 2 11.25 -14.76 27.23
C ALA A 2 10.22 -14.09 26.31
N ARG A 3 10.67 -13.19 25.43
CA ARG A 3 9.84 -12.64 24.35
C ARG A 3 9.52 -13.78 23.41
N LYS A 4 8.24 -14.05 23.21
CA LYS A 4 7.76 -14.97 22.18
C LYS A 4 8.03 -14.27 20.85
N GLU A 5 9.03 -14.73 20.10
CA GLU A 5 9.20 -14.33 18.70
C GLU A 5 7.92 -14.73 17.97
N ILE A 6 7.13 -13.74 17.57
CA ILE A 6 5.96 -13.98 16.74
C ILE A 6 6.47 -13.98 15.30
N ASN A 7 7.02 -15.11 14.86
CA ASN A 7 7.27 -15.36 13.44
C ASN A 7 5.92 -15.50 12.74
N HIS A 8 5.43 -14.41 12.15
CA HIS A 8 4.25 -14.36 11.29
C HIS A 8 4.62 -14.17 9.82
N THR A 9 5.72 -14.76 9.37
CA THR A 9 5.91 -15.06 7.95
C THR A 9 4.85 -16.08 7.58
N LYS A 10 3.72 -15.61 7.03
CA LYS A 10 2.70 -16.49 6.46
C LYS A 10 3.21 -16.96 5.11
N GLU A 11 3.32 -18.27 4.94
CA GLU A 11 3.54 -18.85 3.63
C GLU A 11 2.45 -18.39 2.67
N LEU A 12 2.85 -18.18 1.41
CA LEU A 12 1.93 -17.81 0.35
C LEU A 12 0.83 -18.86 0.18
N ASP A 13 -0.40 -18.39 0.08
CA ASP A 13 -1.54 -19.25 -0.15
C ASP A 13 -1.62 -19.68 -1.62
N THR A 14 -1.11 -20.87 -1.90
CA THR A 14 -1.00 -21.39 -3.26
C THR A 14 -2.36 -21.59 -3.94
N GLU A 15 -3.41 -21.90 -3.17
CA GLU A 15 -4.78 -22.02 -3.69
C GLU A 15 -5.31 -20.65 -4.12
N LEU A 16 -5.16 -19.62 -3.29
CA LEU A 16 -5.60 -18.26 -3.62
C LEU A 16 -4.87 -17.74 -4.87
N VAL A 17 -3.56 -17.99 -4.96
CA VAL A 17 -2.74 -17.62 -6.13
C VAL A 17 -3.20 -18.38 -7.38
N ALA A 18 -3.46 -19.68 -7.28
CA ALA A 18 -3.94 -20.49 -8.40
C ALA A 18 -5.34 -20.12 -8.89
N GLU A 19 -6.17 -19.50 -8.03
CA GLU A 19 -7.49 -18.99 -8.42
C GLU A 19 -7.45 -17.64 -9.15
N LEU A 20 -6.38 -16.84 -9.03
CA LEU A 20 -6.30 -15.50 -9.64
C LEU A 20 -6.62 -15.46 -11.14
N PRO A 21 -6.19 -16.44 -11.98
CA PRO A 21 -6.53 -16.45 -13.40
C PRO A 21 -8.03 -16.59 -13.68
N SER A 22 -8.86 -16.98 -12.70
CA SER A 22 -10.32 -17.04 -12.83
C SER A 22 -11.02 -15.70 -12.58
N TYR A 23 -10.28 -14.67 -12.16
CA TYR A 23 -10.80 -13.32 -12.03
C TYR A 23 -10.42 -12.50 -13.26
N ARG A 24 -11.40 -11.76 -13.79
CA ARG A 24 -11.17 -10.79 -14.86
C ARG A 24 -11.56 -9.39 -14.44
N SER A 25 -10.84 -8.41 -14.96
CA SER A 25 -11.27 -7.01 -14.93
C SER A 25 -12.56 -6.87 -15.73
N ILE A 26 -13.58 -6.27 -15.13
CA ILE A 26 -14.88 -6.04 -15.78
C ILE A 26 -15.19 -4.55 -15.97
N ALA A 27 -14.55 -3.67 -15.21
CA ALA A 27 -14.71 -2.23 -15.32
C ALA A 27 -13.54 -1.50 -14.64
N THR A 28 -13.04 -0.45 -15.29
CA THR A 28 -12.07 0.48 -14.68
C THR A 28 -12.80 1.49 -13.79
N VAL A 29 -12.22 1.80 -12.64
CA VAL A 29 -12.75 2.78 -11.69
C VAL A 29 -12.14 4.14 -11.96
N GLU A 30 -12.97 5.15 -12.18
CA GLU A 30 -12.52 6.54 -12.25
C GLU A 30 -12.25 7.08 -10.84
N THR A 31 -10.97 7.21 -10.48
CA THR A 31 -10.55 7.63 -9.12
C THR A 31 -10.61 9.15 -8.91
N GLY A 32 -10.75 9.94 -9.98
CA GLY A 32 -10.70 11.39 -9.91
C GLY A 32 -9.32 11.93 -9.51
N ALA A 33 -9.26 13.22 -9.17
CA ALA A 33 -8.07 13.84 -8.61
C ALA A 33 -7.80 13.35 -7.18
N PHE A 34 -6.61 13.65 -6.65
CA PHE A 34 -6.26 13.34 -5.26
C PHE A 34 -6.54 14.51 -4.31
N SER A 35 -7.09 14.19 -3.14
CA SER A 35 -7.11 15.05 -1.97
C SER A 35 -5.84 14.83 -1.16
N LEU A 36 -5.05 15.89 -0.98
CA LEU A 36 -3.73 15.87 -0.36
C LEU A 36 -3.79 16.42 1.06
N GLN A 37 -2.97 15.90 1.96
CA GLN A 37 -2.80 16.40 3.32
C GLN A 37 -1.35 16.25 3.79
N GLY A 38 -0.92 17.12 4.70
CA GLY A 38 0.43 17.10 5.26
C GLY A 38 1.48 17.53 4.22
N SER A 39 2.54 16.75 4.06
CA SER A 39 3.64 17.05 3.12
C SER A 39 3.37 16.65 1.66
N ALA A 40 2.19 16.11 1.35
CA ALA A 40 1.92 15.57 0.03
C ALA A 40 1.74 16.67 -1.04
N THR A 41 2.38 16.49 -2.20
CA THR A 41 2.31 17.40 -3.36
C THR A 41 2.16 16.64 -4.68
N ILE A 42 1.41 17.21 -5.62
CA ILE A 42 1.34 16.72 -7.00
C ILE A 42 2.45 17.37 -7.83
N HIS A 43 3.23 16.56 -8.53
CA HIS A 43 4.20 17.00 -9.52
C HIS A 43 3.58 16.84 -10.92
N THR A 44 3.33 17.97 -11.59
CA THR A 44 2.77 18.01 -12.96
C THR A 44 3.82 17.78 -14.04
N ALA A 45 5.10 17.70 -13.68
CA ALA A 45 6.21 17.23 -14.51
C ALA A 45 6.61 15.81 -14.04
N SER A 46 7.01 14.94 -14.97
CA SER A 46 7.28 13.52 -14.66
C SER A 46 8.35 13.37 -13.57
N CYS A 47 8.05 12.56 -12.55
CA CYS A 47 9.05 12.08 -11.57
C CYS A 47 9.97 11.02 -12.18
N GLY A 48 10.52 11.29 -13.37
CA GLY A 48 11.15 10.31 -14.24
C GLY A 48 10.16 9.37 -14.92
N SER A 49 10.66 8.59 -15.89
CA SER A 49 9.89 7.55 -16.57
C SER A 49 9.62 6.38 -15.61
N SER A 50 8.37 5.94 -15.61
CA SER A 50 7.90 4.69 -14.99
C SER A 50 7.05 4.02 -16.04
N SER A 51 6.89 2.70 -16.00
CA SER A 51 6.10 2.02 -17.03
C SER A 51 4.59 2.34 -17.03
N PHE A 52 4.13 3.12 -16.05
CA PHE A 52 2.84 3.81 -16.10
C PHE A 52 2.95 5.19 -16.77
N GLU A 53 3.36 5.26 -18.04
CA GLU A 53 3.39 6.51 -18.82
C GLU A 53 2.00 7.19 -18.92
N VAL A 54 0.92 6.43 -18.66
CA VAL A 54 -0.47 6.92 -18.64
C VAL A 54 -0.88 7.56 -17.30
N ALA A 55 -0.09 7.39 -16.23
CA ALA A 55 -0.36 8.05 -14.96
C ALA A 55 -0.13 9.56 -15.11
N LYS A 56 -1.23 10.32 -15.17
CA LYS A 56 -1.21 11.78 -15.43
C LYS A 56 -0.49 12.59 -14.35
N GLU A 57 -0.33 12.03 -13.15
CA GLU A 57 0.17 12.73 -11.98
C GLU A 57 1.11 11.81 -11.19
N CYS A 58 2.32 12.31 -10.92
CA CYS A 58 3.16 11.74 -9.88
C CYS A 58 2.88 12.48 -8.57
N ILE A 59 2.66 11.73 -7.50
CA ILE A 59 2.39 12.31 -6.19
C ILE A 59 3.60 12.04 -5.30
N GLN A 60 4.21 13.11 -4.80
CA GLN A 60 5.20 13.01 -3.74
C GLN A 60 4.47 13.07 -2.41
N ILE A 61 4.49 12.00 -1.62
CA ILE A 61 3.83 11.94 -0.31
C ILE A 61 4.70 12.61 0.76
N THR A 62 6.01 12.36 0.73
CA THR A 62 7.00 13.14 1.51
C THR A 62 8.20 13.49 0.64
N PRO A 63 8.81 14.68 0.84
CA PRO A 63 10.17 14.93 0.37
C PRO A 63 11.19 14.16 1.22
N ALA A 64 12.43 14.06 0.73
CA ALA A 64 13.58 13.53 1.49
C ALA A 64 14.04 14.54 2.57
N ARG A 65 13.16 14.80 3.54
CA ARG A 65 13.42 15.63 4.73
C ARG A 65 12.90 14.90 5.96
N THR A 66 13.47 15.19 7.12
CA THR A 66 13.05 14.58 8.39
C THR A 66 11.66 15.06 8.82
N SER A 67 10.98 14.24 9.62
CA SER A 67 9.70 14.60 10.27
C SER A 67 8.60 15.05 9.30
N GLN A 68 8.51 14.37 8.15
CA GLN A 68 7.45 14.58 7.16
C GLN A 68 6.39 13.52 7.31
N THR A 69 5.14 13.88 7.04
CA THR A 69 4.00 12.95 7.03
C THR A 69 2.98 13.48 6.06
N GLY A 70 2.54 12.64 5.14
CA GLY A 70 1.62 13.05 4.10
C GLY A 70 0.64 11.95 3.73
N SER A 71 -0.47 12.35 3.12
CA SER A 71 -1.42 11.44 2.51
C SER A 71 -1.99 12.01 1.21
N ALA A 72 -2.38 11.11 0.33
CA ALA A 72 -3.08 11.42 -0.90
C ALA A 72 -4.15 10.35 -1.14
N PHE A 73 -5.42 10.74 -1.06
CA PHE A 73 -6.56 9.85 -1.33
C PHE A 73 -7.29 10.28 -2.60
N ALA A 74 -7.60 9.31 -3.46
CA ALA A 74 -8.45 9.53 -4.62
C ALA A 74 -9.82 10.07 -4.18
N ARG A 75 -10.32 11.13 -4.80
CA ARG A 75 -11.58 11.78 -4.38
C ARG A 75 -12.81 10.92 -4.61
N ASN A 76 -12.81 10.15 -5.69
CA ASN A 76 -13.89 9.21 -5.96
C ASN A 76 -13.67 7.93 -5.17
N LYS A 77 -14.71 7.48 -4.47
CA LYS A 77 -14.67 6.23 -3.72
C LYS A 77 -14.79 5.01 -4.65
N VAL A 78 -14.22 3.90 -4.21
CA VAL A 78 -14.46 2.58 -4.79
C VAL A 78 -15.64 1.91 -4.09
N SER A 79 -16.45 1.14 -4.82
CA SER A 79 -17.56 0.36 -4.26
C SER A 79 -17.14 -1.09 -3.96
N LEU A 80 -17.63 -1.64 -2.84
CA LEU A 80 -17.27 -2.98 -2.35
C LEU A 80 -18.38 -4.04 -2.48
N GLU A 81 -19.60 -3.65 -2.85
CA GLU A 81 -20.78 -4.52 -2.70
C GLU A 81 -20.98 -5.55 -3.82
N ARG A 82 -20.67 -5.20 -5.07
CA ARG A 82 -21.22 -5.87 -6.26
C ARG A 82 -20.24 -6.76 -7.02
N HIS A 83 -18.98 -6.73 -6.64
CA HIS A 83 -17.89 -7.36 -7.39
C HIS A 83 -17.18 -8.39 -6.50
N GLU A 84 -16.43 -9.29 -7.12
CA GLU A 84 -15.57 -10.25 -6.39
C GLU A 84 -14.47 -9.54 -5.59
N GLY A 85 -14.11 -8.34 -6.06
CA GLY A 85 -13.10 -7.51 -5.44
C GLY A 85 -12.66 -6.37 -6.34
N ILE A 86 -11.53 -5.77 -5.97
CA ILE A 86 -10.85 -4.72 -6.73
C ILE A 86 -9.40 -5.13 -6.88
N VAL A 87 -8.83 -4.93 -8.07
CA VAL A 87 -7.39 -4.98 -8.30
C VAL A 87 -6.86 -3.56 -8.47
N ILE A 88 -5.78 -3.25 -7.76
CA ILE A 88 -5.11 -1.95 -7.79
C ILE A 88 -3.67 -2.18 -8.25
N ASP A 89 -3.29 -1.53 -9.34
CA ASP A 89 -1.92 -1.44 -9.83
C ASP A 89 -1.36 -0.05 -9.54
N PHE A 90 -0.17 0.03 -8.95
CA PHE A 90 0.54 1.28 -8.75
C PHE A 90 2.05 1.07 -8.79
N ALA A 91 2.77 2.14 -9.06
CA ALA A 91 4.21 2.19 -8.89
C ALA A 91 4.55 3.12 -7.73
N PHE A 92 5.65 2.83 -7.07
CA PHE A 92 6.22 3.70 -6.06
C PHE A 92 7.73 3.77 -6.19
N LYS A 93 8.31 4.86 -5.69
CA LYS A 93 9.75 5.09 -5.64
C LYS A 93 10.10 5.63 -4.25
N ILE A 94 11.09 5.00 -3.63
CA ILE A 94 11.68 5.42 -2.37
C ILE A 94 13.15 5.78 -2.64
N ALA A 95 13.50 7.05 -2.41
CA ALA A 95 14.78 7.59 -2.86
C ALA A 95 15.37 8.63 -1.91
N ASN A 96 16.67 8.90 -2.05
CA ASN A 96 17.30 10.05 -1.42
C ASN A 96 16.94 11.35 -2.17
N GLU A 97 17.46 12.50 -1.71
CA GLU A 97 17.19 13.81 -2.33
C GLU A 97 17.68 13.95 -3.78
N ASN A 98 18.57 13.07 -4.23
CA ASN A 98 19.16 13.03 -5.57
C ASN A 98 18.58 11.87 -6.41
N ASP A 99 17.38 11.39 -6.07
CA ASP A 99 16.68 10.33 -6.81
C ASP A 99 17.39 8.96 -6.84
N GLY A 100 18.40 8.75 -5.98
CA GLY A 100 19.16 7.49 -5.86
C GLY A 100 18.79 6.67 -4.62
N LYS A 101 19.60 5.63 -4.34
CA LYS A 101 19.43 4.76 -3.17
C LYS A 101 19.33 5.58 -1.88
N ALA A 102 18.29 5.34 -1.10
CA ALA A 102 18.12 5.93 0.22
C ALA A 102 18.63 4.98 1.31
N ASP A 103 19.28 5.53 2.32
CA ASP A 103 19.52 4.87 3.61
C ASP A 103 18.64 5.57 4.68
N GLY A 104 17.38 5.84 4.31
CA GLY A 104 16.43 6.64 5.06
C GLY A 104 15.34 5.82 5.78
N ALA A 105 14.34 6.55 6.27
CA ALA A 105 13.16 6.01 6.95
C ALA A 105 11.93 6.90 6.64
N ASP A 106 10.70 6.46 6.83
CA ASP A 106 10.30 5.15 7.39
C ASP A 106 9.74 4.22 6.31
N GLY A 107 8.90 4.73 5.41
CA GLY A 107 8.29 3.97 4.34
C GLY A 107 6.99 4.61 3.85
N LEU A 108 6.19 3.84 3.11
CA LEU A 108 4.87 4.26 2.64
C LEU A 108 3.84 3.14 2.78
N ALA A 109 2.56 3.47 2.67
CA ALA A 109 1.48 2.49 2.64
C ALA A 109 0.44 2.83 1.57
N PHE A 110 -0.12 1.79 0.94
CA PHE A 110 -1.42 1.89 0.30
C PHE A 110 -2.50 1.71 1.37
N VAL A 111 -3.53 2.56 1.36
CA VAL A 111 -4.59 2.57 2.37
C VAL A 111 -5.96 2.57 1.72
N ILE A 112 -6.85 1.69 2.18
CA ILE A 112 -8.29 1.77 1.95
C ILE A 112 -8.98 2.18 3.25
N GLN A 113 -9.81 3.23 3.22
CA GLN A 113 -10.48 3.75 4.41
C GLN A 113 -11.82 4.43 4.11
N SER A 114 -12.72 4.45 5.08
CA SER A 114 -14.06 5.06 4.96
C SER A 114 -14.36 6.14 6.01
N TYR A 115 -13.31 6.68 6.65
CA TYR A 115 -13.41 7.68 7.70
C TYR A 115 -13.51 9.12 7.19
N ALA A 116 -12.58 9.57 6.34
CA ALA A 116 -12.53 10.96 5.86
C ALA A 116 -11.75 11.09 4.55
N GLU A 117 -12.19 11.95 3.63
CA GLU A 117 -11.55 12.14 2.32
C GLU A 117 -10.07 12.55 2.39
N ASN A 118 -9.69 13.34 3.41
CA ASN A 118 -8.33 13.84 3.61
C ASN A 118 -7.67 13.26 4.87
N ALA A 119 -7.95 11.99 5.18
CA ALA A 119 -7.42 11.30 6.35
C ALA A 119 -5.89 11.38 6.42
N LEU A 120 -5.33 11.70 7.58
CA LEU A 120 -3.90 11.64 7.88
C LEU A 120 -3.69 11.16 9.31
N GLY A 121 -2.88 10.12 9.49
CA GLY A 121 -2.49 9.55 10.77
C GLY A 121 -1.17 10.10 11.32
N SER A 122 -0.62 9.41 12.31
CA SER A 122 0.70 9.70 12.89
C SER A 122 1.85 9.42 11.92
N GLY A 123 2.93 10.17 12.04
CA GLY A 123 4.19 9.95 11.29
C GLY A 123 5.16 8.97 11.96
N GLY A 124 6.40 8.92 11.48
CA GLY A 124 7.40 7.96 11.95
C GLY A 124 7.06 6.53 11.53
N CYS A 125 7.20 5.57 12.45
CA CYS A 125 6.86 4.17 12.17
C CYS A 125 5.36 3.92 11.92
N ASP A 126 4.47 4.89 12.19
CA ASP A 126 3.04 4.79 11.88
C ASP A 126 2.70 5.10 10.40
N LEU A 127 3.69 5.49 9.58
CA LEU A 127 3.59 5.63 8.11
C LEU A 127 2.45 6.52 7.59
N GLY A 128 1.96 7.43 8.41
CA GLY A 128 0.84 8.32 8.10
C GLY A 128 -0.53 7.63 8.13
N TYR A 129 -0.63 6.34 8.46
CA TYR A 129 -1.91 5.63 8.59
C TYR A 129 -2.23 5.21 10.03
N GLY A 130 -1.23 5.14 10.91
CA GLY A 130 -1.44 4.87 12.34
C GLY A 130 -2.38 5.91 12.95
N GLY A 131 -3.37 5.46 13.71
CA GLY A 131 -4.43 6.32 14.26
C GLY A 131 -5.67 6.46 13.37
N LEU A 132 -5.61 6.15 12.07
CA LEU A 132 -6.79 6.17 11.20
C LEU A 132 -7.81 5.12 11.64
N ARG A 133 -9.09 5.49 11.67
CA ARG A 133 -10.19 4.56 11.93
C ARG A 133 -10.74 4.01 10.62
N LYS A 134 -11.43 2.88 10.72
CA LYS A 134 -12.13 2.26 9.59
C LYS A 134 -11.21 2.11 8.37
N SER A 135 -10.07 1.43 8.55
CA SER A 135 -9.03 1.34 7.52
C SER A 135 -8.28 0.01 7.53
N ILE A 136 -7.75 -0.33 6.36
CA ILE A 136 -6.70 -1.34 6.18
C ILE A 136 -5.55 -0.66 5.43
N ALA A 137 -4.32 -0.93 5.87
CA ALA A 137 -3.09 -0.48 5.25
C ALA A 137 -2.28 -1.68 4.75
N VAL A 138 -1.71 -1.56 3.55
CA VAL A 138 -0.64 -2.42 3.06
C VAL A 138 0.62 -1.56 3.06
N GLU A 139 1.49 -1.78 4.04
CA GLU A 139 2.72 -1.00 4.20
C GLU A 139 3.88 -1.61 3.41
N PHE A 140 4.76 -0.72 2.96
CA PHE A 140 6.03 -0.97 2.29
C PHE A 140 7.08 -0.24 3.14
N ASP A 141 7.54 -0.93 4.17
CA ASP A 141 8.40 -0.38 5.21
C ASP A 141 9.88 -0.68 4.90
N THR A 142 10.72 0.34 5.02
CA THR A 142 12.16 0.27 4.73
C THR A 142 13.01 0.64 5.96
N TYR A 143 12.44 0.57 7.16
CA TYR A 143 13.14 0.88 8.39
C TYR A 143 12.82 -0.13 9.50
N ASP A 144 13.79 -0.40 10.36
CA ASP A 144 13.62 -1.33 11.49
C ASP A 144 13.27 -0.54 12.75
N SER A 145 11.98 -0.29 12.94
CA SER A 145 11.40 0.34 14.13
C SER A 145 11.12 -0.68 15.24
N SER A 146 12.02 -1.63 15.49
CA SER A 146 11.86 -2.70 16.50
C SER A 146 11.54 -2.20 17.92
N ASP A 147 11.89 -0.97 18.27
CA ASP A 147 11.60 -0.37 19.58
C ASP A 147 10.19 0.24 19.70
N ARG A 148 9.57 0.65 18.58
CA ARG A 148 8.29 1.38 18.56
C ARG A 148 7.16 0.62 17.90
N CYS A 149 7.42 0.00 16.75
CA CYS A 149 6.44 -0.74 15.96
C CYS A 149 6.72 -2.26 15.93
N ALA A 150 7.82 -2.72 16.55
CA ALA A 150 8.20 -4.13 16.69
C ALA A 150 8.37 -4.83 15.33
N ASP A 151 8.99 -4.11 14.40
CA ASP A 151 9.16 -4.55 13.01
C ASP A 151 9.94 -5.86 12.91
N PRO A 152 9.61 -6.72 11.93
CA PRO A 152 10.27 -7.99 11.72
C PRO A 152 11.63 -7.83 11.06
N SER A 153 11.83 -6.75 10.29
CA SER A 153 13.09 -6.38 9.65
C SER A 153 13.02 -4.96 9.08
N GLY A 154 14.16 -4.40 8.69
CA GLY A 154 14.23 -3.09 8.04
C GLY A 154 13.83 -3.05 6.56
N ASN A 155 13.23 -4.10 6.01
CA ASN A 155 12.67 -4.09 4.66
C ASN A 155 11.55 -5.15 4.57
N HIS A 156 10.30 -4.72 4.68
CA HIS A 156 9.18 -5.65 4.72
C HIS A 156 7.88 -5.05 4.15
N ILE A 157 6.98 -5.94 3.75
CA ILE A 157 5.60 -5.59 3.40
C ILE A 157 4.68 -6.25 4.41
N SER A 158 3.70 -5.52 4.93
CA SER A 158 2.75 -6.02 5.93
C SER A 158 1.34 -5.50 5.68
N VAL A 159 0.32 -6.25 6.12
CA VAL A 159 -1.08 -5.82 6.10
C VAL A 159 -1.54 -5.52 7.51
N HIS A 160 -1.93 -4.27 7.77
CA HIS A 160 -2.37 -3.78 9.07
C HIS A 160 -3.82 -3.34 9.05
N GLY A 161 -4.57 -3.70 10.09
CA GLY A 161 -5.96 -3.31 10.23
C GLY A 161 -6.46 -3.59 11.65
N ARG A 162 -7.40 -2.79 12.12
CA ARG A 162 -8.12 -3.05 13.37
C ARG A 162 -9.60 -2.82 13.17
N LEU A 163 -10.40 -3.77 13.63
CA LEU A 163 -11.85 -3.65 13.58
C LEU A 163 -12.31 -2.44 14.41
N PRO A 164 -13.30 -1.64 13.93
CA PRO A 164 -13.89 -0.56 14.71
C PRO A 164 -14.39 -1.05 16.10
N PRO A 165 -14.32 -0.20 17.14
CA PRO A 165 -14.02 1.24 17.11
C PRO A 165 -12.52 1.58 17.16
N HIS A 166 -11.64 0.58 17.09
CA HIS A 166 -10.21 0.81 17.23
C HIS A 166 -9.60 1.50 16.00
N SER A 167 -8.66 2.41 16.25
CA SER A 167 -7.79 2.98 15.22
C SER A 167 -6.73 1.98 14.79
N ASN A 168 -6.35 2.02 13.51
CA ASN A 168 -5.24 1.27 12.93
C ASN A 168 -3.90 1.66 13.57
N SER A 169 -2.90 0.79 13.45
CA SER A 169 -1.55 0.97 14.02
C SER A 169 -0.55 0.12 13.25
N ALA A 170 0.63 0.68 13.02
CA ALA A 170 1.74 -0.03 12.38
C ALA A 170 2.48 -0.99 13.32
N HIS A 171 2.13 -1.04 14.60
CA HIS A 171 2.73 -2.00 15.51
C HIS A 171 2.41 -3.44 15.07
N HIS A 172 3.43 -4.30 14.87
CA HIS A 172 3.32 -5.66 14.30
C HIS A 172 2.44 -6.62 15.09
N MET A 173 2.10 -6.29 16.34
CA MET A 173 1.02 -6.96 17.09
C MET A 173 -0.36 -6.89 16.41
N TYR A 174 -0.55 -5.92 15.50
CA TYR A 174 -1.76 -5.72 14.71
C TYR A 174 -1.56 -6.04 13.22
N SER A 175 -0.41 -6.62 12.85
CA SER A 175 -0.19 -7.17 11.52
C SER A 175 -1.07 -8.41 11.32
N HIS A 176 -1.72 -8.51 10.17
CA HIS A 176 -2.42 -9.71 9.72
C HIS A 176 -1.48 -10.72 9.05
N GLY A 177 -0.25 -10.30 8.73
CA GLY A 177 0.81 -11.06 8.08
C GLY A 177 1.79 -10.12 7.39
N HIS A 178 3.04 -10.54 7.29
CA HIS A 178 4.09 -9.79 6.62
C HIS A 178 5.00 -10.71 5.79
N THR A 179 5.83 -10.10 4.94
CA THR A 179 6.93 -10.74 4.23
C THR A 179 8.16 -9.84 4.24
N SER A 180 9.33 -10.46 4.40
CA SER A 180 10.64 -9.80 4.22
C SER A 180 11.45 -10.44 3.09
N ASN A 181 10.86 -11.45 2.40
CA ASN A 181 11.48 -12.11 1.27
C ASN A 181 11.19 -11.33 -0.03
N ILE A 182 11.71 -10.11 -0.08
CA ILE A 182 11.52 -9.16 -1.16
C ILE A 182 12.82 -8.39 -1.42
N PRO A 183 13.05 -7.90 -2.65
CA PRO A 183 14.17 -7.00 -2.93
C PRO A 183 14.13 -5.73 -2.07
N PRO A 184 15.26 -5.02 -1.91
CA PRO A 184 15.30 -3.72 -1.25
C PRO A 184 14.40 -2.70 -1.95
N MET A 185 13.52 -2.03 -1.20
CA MET A 185 12.55 -1.10 -1.76
C MET A 185 13.06 0.34 -1.89
N ASN A 186 14.19 0.66 -1.25
CA ASN A 186 14.80 2.00 -1.18
C ASN A 186 15.93 2.22 -2.19
N SER A 187 15.86 1.56 -3.35
CA SER A 187 16.91 1.62 -4.37
C SER A 187 16.97 2.94 -5.16
N GLY A 188 15.91 3.75 -5.10
CA GLY A 188 15.71 4.92 -5.97
C GLY A 188 15.10 4.57 -7.33
N ASN A 189 14.87 3.29 -7.63
CA ASN A 189 14.14 2.88 -8.83
C ASN A 189 12.63 2.84 -8.59
N TRP A 190 11.86 2.94 -9.67
CA TRP A 190 10.44 2.65 -9.62
C TRP A 190 10.20 1.15 -9.42
N LEU A 191 9.36 0.83 -8.45
CA LEU A 191 8.92 -0.51 -8.11
C LEU A 191 7.41 -0.59 -8.33
N TYR A 192 6.92 -1.80 -8.60
CA TYR A 192 5.54 -2.03 -9.02
C TYR A 192 4.84 -2.95 -8.04
N ALA A 193 3.64 -2.56 -7.62
CA ALA A 193 2.81 -3.33 -6.73
C ALA A 193 1.41 -3.51 -7.29
N ARG A 194 0.88 -4.72 -7.08
CA ARG A 194 -0.50 -5.08 -7.35
C ARG A 194 -1.16 -5.57 -6.07
N ILE A 195 -2.30 -4.99 -5.73
CA ILE A 195 -3.10 -5.41 -4.57
C ILE A 195 -4.44 -5.90 -5.07
N HIS A 196 -4.78 -7.15 -4.76
CA HIS A 196 -6.14 -7.68 -4.90
C HIS A 196 -6.85 -7.58 -3.55
N LEU A 197 -7.92 -6.79 -3.50
CA LEU A 197 -8.86 -6.71 -2.38
C LEU A 197 -10.08 -7.58 -2.73
N LEU A 198 -10.05 -8.86 -2.37
CA LEU A 198 -11.08 -9.83 -2.73
C LEU A 198 -12.17 -9.87 -1.64
N THR A 199 -13.23 -9.08 -1.82
CA THR A 199 -14.26 -8.84 -0.80
C THR A 199 -15.06 -10.10 -0.51
N LYS A 200 -15.44 -10.88 -1.53
CA LYS A 200 -16.22 -12.12 -1.36
C LYS A 200 -15.39 -13.28 -0.78
N LYS A 201 -14.11 -13.35 -1.15
CA LYS A 201 -13.16 -14.33 -0.59
C LYS A 201 -12.59 -13.94 0.76
N GLN A 202 -12.83 -12.70 1.20
CA GLN A 202 -12.27 -12.14 2.44
C GLN A 202 -10.74 -12.31 2.46
N ALA A 203 -10.10 -11.87 1.38
CA ALA A 203 -8.68 -12.04 1.18
C ALA A 203 -8.02 -10.79 0.61
N ILE A 204 -6.75 -10.60 0.97
CA ILE A 204 -5.87 -9.60 0.37
C ILE A 204 -4.65 -10.34 -0.19
N LEU A 205 -4.33 -10.08 -1.45
CA LEU A 205 -3.10 -10.56 -2.07
C LEU A 205 -2.26 -9.36 -2.52
N VAL A 206 -1.01 -9.34 -2.11
CA VAL A 206 -0.01 -8.35 -2.53
C VAL A 206 0.99 -9.06 -3.44
N SER A 207 1.15 -8.50 -4.64
CA SER A 207 2.17 -8.92 -5.59
C SER A 207 3.10 -7.76 -5.89
N PHE A 208 4.37 -8.08 -6.12
CA PHE A 208 5.46 -7.12 -6.20
C PHE A 208 6.37 -7.42 -7.39
N SER A 209 6.96 -6.38 -7.99
CA SER A 209 7.91 -6.49 -9.09
C SER A 209 8.89 -5.32 -9.10
N ASP A 210 10.15 -5.61 -9.43
CA ASP A 210 11.23 -4.64 -9.66
C ASP A 210 11.48 -4.37 -11.16
N GLU A 211 10.68 -4.96 -12.05
CA GLU A 211 10.72 -4.76 -13.50
C GLU A 211 9.46 -4.03 -13.99
N GLY A 212 9.62 -2.89 -14.66
CA GLY A 212 8.52 -2.18 -15.32
C GLY A 212 8.42 -2.50 -16.80
N ASN A 213 7.23 -2.73 -17.36
CA ASN A 213 7.01 -2.73 -18.81
C ASN A 213 5.70 -2.03 -19.22
N GLU A 214 5.77 -1.33 -20.35
CA GLU A 214 4.82 -0.34 -20.89
C GLU A 214 3.86 -0.89 -21.95
N GLN A 215 3.96 -2.15 -22.40
CA GLN A 215 3.39 -2.49 -23.72
C GLN A 215 2.37 -3.63 -23.90
N THR A 216 1.99 -4.46 -22.93
CA THR A 216 0.99 -5.51 -23.21
C THR A 216 0.16 -5.88 -21.99
N GLY A 217 -1.16 -5.73 -22.08
CA GLY A 217 -2.14 -6.01 -21.02
C GLY A 217 -2.21 -7.44 -20.44
N ILE A 218 -1.18 -8.28 -20.61
CA ILE A 218 -0.93 -9.53 -19.88
C ILE A 218 0.60 -9.72 -19.89
N GLY A 219 1.30 -9.38 -18.80
CA GLY A 219 2.75 -9.63 -18.71
C GLY A 219 3.58 -8.62 -17.90
N ASN A 220 3.20 -8.31 -16.66
CA ASN A 220 4.19 -7.98 -15.64
C ASN A 220 4.35 -9.25 -14.79
N LYS A 221 5.60 -9.66 -14.52
CA LYS A 221 5.91 -10.74 -13.58
C LYS A 221 5.70 -10.21 -12.15
N TYR A 222 4.45 -9.88 -11.83
CA TYR A 222 4.02 -9.64 -10.47
C TYR A 222 4.16 -10.98 -9.74
N GLU A 223 5.13 -11.07 -8.85
CA GLU A 223 5.26 -12.24 -8.00
C GLU A 223 4.37 -12.01 -6.76
N PRO A 224 3.46 -12.95 -6.43
CA PRO A 224 2.79 -12.92 -5.15
C PRO A 224 3.83 -12.95 -4.03
N VAL A 225 3.80 -11.98 -3.12
CA VAL A 225 4.77 -11.90 -2.00
C VAL A 225 4.09 -11.99 -0.63
N LEU A 226 2.79 -11.69 -0.55
CA LEU A 226 2.03 -11.80 0.69
C LEU A 226 0.55 -12.09 0.41
N SER A 227 -0.02 -13.04 1.15
CA SER A 227 -1.44 -13.38 1.12
C SER A 227 -2.06 -13.39 2.51
N ILE A 228 -3.19 -12.71 2.67
CA ILE A 228 -3.99 -12.67 3.90
C ILE A 228 -5.36 -13.28 3.62
N LYS A 229 -5.76 -14.27 4.40
CA LYS A 229 -7.11 -14.86 4.42
C LYS A 229 -7.89 -14.43 5.66
N ASN A 230 -9.21 -14.65 5.64
CA ASN A 230 -10.13 -14.37 6.73
C ASN A 230 -10.17 -12.88 7.13
N ILE A 231 -9.99 -12.00 6.15
CA ILE A 231 -10.05 -10.54 6.32
C ILE A 231 -11.28 -9.97 5.61
N ASP A 232 -12.33 -9.74 6.39
CA ASP A 232 -13.56 -9.13 5.90
C ASP A 232 -13.38 -7.60 5.78
N ILE A 233 -12.92 -7.16 4.60
CA ILE A 233 -12.56 -5.77 4.32
C ILE A 233 -13.66 -4.80 4.74
N GLN A 234 -14.93 -5.11 4.46
CA GLN A 234 -16.05 -4.25 4.82
C GLN A 234 -16.21 -4.08 6.34
N LYS A 235 -15.95 -5.13 7.13
CA LYS A 235 -15.96 -5.02 8.60
C LYS A 235 -14.86 -4.10 9.13
N TYR A 236 -13.66 -4.15 8.56
CA TYR A 236 -12.58 -3.23 8.92
C TYR A 236 -12.90 -1.79 8.56
N LEU A 237 -13.75 -1.57 7.55
CA LEU A 237 -14.30 -0.27 7.16
C LEU A 237 -15.57 0.11 7.94
N GLY A 238 -15.93 -0.64 8.99
CA GLY A 238 -17.10 -0.34 9.83
C GLY A 238 -18.44 -0.60 9.16
N GLY A 239 -18.47 -1.51 8.19
CA GLY A 239 -19.66 -1.86 7.41
C GLY A 239 -19.91 -0.94 6.22
N ASP A 240 -19.05 0.07 6.01
CA ASP A 240 -19.19 0.97 4.86
C ASP A 240 -18.91 0.21 3.56
N ILE A 241 -19.71 0.54 2.54
CA ILE A 241 -19.73 -0.13 1.23
C ILE A 241 -18.98 0.63 0.15
N GLU A 242 -18.54 1.84 0.48
CA GLU A 242 -17.72 2.70 -0.35
C GLU A 242 -16.54 3.21 0.46
N ALA A 243 -15.36 3.26 -0.14
CA ALA A 243 -14.14 3.66 0.53
C ALA A 243 -13.25 4.53 -0.35
N TRP A 244 -12.49 5.41 0.27
CA TRP A 244 -11.37 6.07 -0.38
C TRP A 244 -10.18 5.11 -0.43
N ILE A 245 -9.45 5.14 -1.54
CA ILE A 245 -8.16 4.47 -1.69
C ILE A 245 -7.08 5.52 -1.91
N GLY A 246 -5.89 5.27 -1.40
CA GLY A 246 -4.82 6.25 -1.46
C GLY A 246 -3.53 5.76 -0.86
N PHE A 247 -2.65 6.72 -0.61
CA PHE A 247 -1.31 6.48 -0.12
C PHE A 247 -1.02 7.36 1.08
N THR A 248 -0.26 6.83 2.03
CA THR A 248 0.32 7.57 3.15
C THR A 248 1.81 7.27 3.22
N ALA A 249 2.59 8.18 3.77
CA ALA A 249 4.01 7.96 4.03
C ALA A 249 4.49 8.89 5.13
N SER A 250 5.60 8.52 5.76
CA SER A 250 6.29 9.40 6.68
C SER A 250 7.79 9.20 6.69
N THR A 251 8.45 10.21 7.24
CA THR A 251 9.85 10.17 7.61
C THR A 251 9.99 10.47 9.10
N GLY A 252 11.08 9.99 9.68
CA GLY A 252 11.40 10.13 11.09
C GLY A 252 12.59 11.06 11.31
N GLY A 253 13.55 10.59 12.11
CA GLY A 253 14.86 11.24 12.26
C GLY A 253 15.80 10.99 11.08
N LEU A 254 15.54 9.95 10.30
CA LEU A 254 16.10 9.73 8.97
C LEU A 254 15.07 10.13 7.91
N SER A 255 15.50 10.27 6.67
CA SER A 255 14.62 10.75 5.61
C SER A 255 14.87 10.12 4.25
N GLN A 256 13.78 9.96 3.51
CA GLN A 256 13.73 9.57 2.12
C GLN A 256 12.48 10.18 1.49
N SER A 257 12.48 10.36 0.18
CA SER A 257 11.30 10.73 -0.57
C SER A 257 10.44 9.50 -0.81
N HIS A 258 9.12 9.70 -0.81
CA HIS A 258 8.15 8.67 -1.18
C HIS A 258 7.30 9.24 -2.31
N GLN A 259 7.43 8.65 -3.49
CA GLN A 259 6.67 9.04 -4.68
C GLN A 259 5.80 7.88 -5.14
N VAL A 260 4.60 8.17 -5.62
CA VAL A 260 3.63 7.16 -6.10
C VAL A 260 3.01 7.59 -7.41
N LYS A 261 2.66 6.59 -8.23
CA LYS A 261 1.85 6.72 -9.44
C LYS A 261 0.77 5.64 -9.40
N LEU A 262 -0.49 6.06 -9.34
CA LEU A 262 -1.60 5.12 -9.46
C LEU A 262 -1.74 4.71 -10.93
N GLY A 263 -1.61 3.41 -11.21
CA GLY A 263 -1.67 2.85 -12.56
C GLY A 263 -3.11 2.55 -12.97
N SER A 264 -3.73 1.55 -12.35
CA SER A 264 -5.12 1.18 -12.65
C SER A 264 -5.86 0.69 -11.42
N VAL A 265 -7.18 0.88 -11.42
CA VAL A 265 -8.10 0.36 -10.41
C VAL A 265 -9.23 -0.30 -11.17
N ASN A 266 -9.43 -1.60 -10.98
CA ASN A 266 -10.45 -2.33 -11.72
C ASN A 266 -11.29 -3.22 -10.82
N TYR A 267 -12.60 -3.24 -11.07
CA TYR A 267 -13.50 -4.21 -10.47
C TYR A 267 -13.27 -5.60 -11.07
N LEU A 268 -13.36 -6.62 -10.22
CA LEU A 268 -13.19 -8.01 -10.59
C LEU A 268 -14.52 -8.77 -10.62
N SER A 269 -14.66 -9.66 -11.60
CA SER A 269 -15.67 -10.73 -11.60
C SER A 269 -14.97 -12.06 -11.75
N ARG A 270 -15.59 -13.10 -11.22
CA ARG A 270 -15.25 -14.49 -11.56
C ARG A 270 -15.89 -14.83 -12.91
N ASP A 271 -15.20 -15.65 -13.70
CA ASP A 271 -15.77 -16.31 -14.87
C ASP A 271 -16.82 -17.38 -14.50
#